data_AF-A0A522ENF3-F1
#
_entry.id   AF-A0A522ENF3-F1
#
_cell.length_a   1.000
_cell.length_b   1.000
_cell.length_c   1.000
_cell.angle_alpha   90.00
_cell.angle_beta   90.00
_cell.angle_gamma   90.00
#
_symmetry.space_group_name_H-M   'P 1'
#
loop_
_entity.id
_entity.type
_entity.pdbx_description
1 polymer ?
#
loop_
_entity_poly.entity_id
_entity_poly.type
_entity_poly.pdbx_seq_one_letter_code
_entity_poly.pdbx_strand_id
1 'polypeptide(L)'
;MEEKTHLIKFIEKSQAFDNNSKLKAILFASGAKPNTFVHLRITDNLSDKHEFERLLKLNKIAFDASKAKGFEEIKQIKKNAVIWKLTGIWYGYDLFRSKKEKKKFEKYVELIKKHKHATADTMAGKFYGYPSCCTKKFIQEHDPNVISKNYTCYRYYKRLHDSDRAFPFISHMPCSPKCRKTTALNKKYSLVLSKTAPKFYKQYSKRRSYSVPVIVD
;
A
#
# COMPACT_ATOMS: atom_id res chain seq x y z
N MET A 1 -3.31 9.71 23.82
CA MET A 1 -3.05 10.57 22.64
C MET A 1 -1.55 10.63 22.33
N GLU A 2 -0.70 10.61 23.35
CA GLU A 2 0.77 10.46 23.24
C GLU A 2 1.23 9.20 22.49
N GLU A 3 0.68 8.02 22.81
CA GLU A 3 1.14 6.74 22.25
C GLU A 3 0.96 6.60 20.73
N LYS A 4 -0.14 7.14 20.18
CA LYS A 4 -0.36 7.19 18.71
C LYS A 4 0.67 8.10 18.04
N THR A 5 1.09 9.15 18.74
CA THR A 5 2.13 10.07 18.27
C THR A 5 3.48 9.36 18.23
N HIS A 6 3.79 8.46 19.16
CA HIS A 6 5.01 7.65 19.12
C HIS A 6 5.04 6.68 17.93
N LEU A 7 3.94 5.97 17.67
CA LEU A 7 3.85 5.05 16.52
C LEU A 7 4.05 5.80 15.18
N ILE A 8 3.38 6.94 14.99
CA ILE A 8 3.53 7.74 13.77
C ILE A 8 4.97 8.27 13.63
N LYS A 9 5.56 8.80 14.71
CA LYS A 9 6.96 9.26 14.72
C LYS A 9 7.94 8.15 14.37
N PHE A 10 7.73 6.94 14.90
CA PHE A 10 8.55 5.77 14.55
C PHE A 10 8.44 5.46 13.05
N ILE A 11 7.21 5.37 12.51
CA ILE A 11 6.97 5.07 11.10
C ILE A 11 7.61 6.13 10.19
N GLU A 12 7.50 7.42 10.53
CA GLU A 12 8.12 8.50 9.75
C GLU A 12 9.65 8.37 9.68
N LYS A 13 10.29 8.04 10.81
CA LYS A 13 11.75 7.99 10.96
C LYS A 13 12.39 6.69 10.46
N SER A 14 11.71 5.55 10.65
CA SER A 14 12.26 4.24 10.31
C SER A 14 12.57 4.14 8.81
N GLN A 15 13.73 3.59 8.47
CA GLN A 15 14.10 3.31 7.08
C GLN A 15 13.60 1.92 6.62
N ALA A 16 13.07 1.12 7.54
CA ALA A 16 12.52 -0.19 7.24
C ALA A 16 11.23 -0.13 6.41
N PHE A 17 10.52 1.00 6.41
CA PHE A 17 9.34 1.19 5.57
C PHE A 17 9.69 1.92 4.27
N ASP A 18 9.31 1.36 3.13
CA ASP A 18 9.25 2.12 1.89
C ASP A 18 8.14 3.20 1.95
N ASN A 19 8.20 4.17 1.03
CA ASN A 19 7.28 5.31 1.03
C ASN A 19 5.80 4.90 0.99
N ASN A 20 5.46 3.82 0.28
CA ASN A 20 4.08 3.34 0.17
C ASN A 20 3.63 2.69 1.49
N SER A 21 4.49 1.90 2.11
CA SER A 21 4.24 1.30 3.42
C SER A 21 4.15 2.35 4.52
N LYS A 22 4.99 3.40 4.50
CA LYS A 22 4.86 4.57 5.38
C LYS A 22 3.52 5.26 5.22
N LEU A 23 3.13 5.59 3.98
CA LEU A 23 1.86 6.21 3.67
C LEU A 23 0.69 5.41 4.27
N LYS A 24 0.64 4.11 3.97
CA LYS A 24 -0.39 3.19 4.46
C LYS A 24 -0.42 3.10 5.99
N ALA A 25 0.74 2.92 6.62
CA ALA A 25 0.88 2.79 8.07
C ALA A 25 0.44 4.07 8.80
N ILE A 26 0.84 5.24 8.33
CA ILE A 26 0.45 6.53 8.93
C ILE A 26 -1.06 6.77 8.77
N LEU A 27 -1.62 6.51 7.58
CA LEU A 27 -3.06 6.62 7.35
C LEU A 27 -3.87 5.66 8.22
N PHE A 28 -3.34 4.47 8.51
CA PHE A 28 -3.94 3.53 9.45
C PHE A 28 -3.82 4.00 10.90
N ALA A 29 -2.62 4.37 11.36
CA ALA A 29 -2.37 4.83 12.74
C ALA A 29 -3.16 6.09 13.10
N SER A 30 -3.39 6.98 12.13
CA SER A 30 -4.27 8.16 12.25
C SER A 30 -5.77 7.83 12.24
N GLY A 31 -6.16 6.59 11.93
CA GLY A 31 -7.55 6.15 11.82
C GLY A 31 -8.26 6.55 10.54
N ALA A 32 -7.57 7.17 9.57
CA ALA A 32 -8.14 7.54 8.28
C ALA A 32 -8.41 6.34 7.38
N LYS A 33 -7.54 5.33 7.44
CA LYS A 33 -7.69 4.04 6.76
C LYS A 33 -8.09 2.96 7.77
N PRO A 34 -9.13 2.15 7.50
CA PRO A 34 -9.68 1.22 8.49
C PRO A 34 -8.75 0.05 8.77
N ASN A 35 -8.24 -0.61 7.73
CA ASN A 35 -7.31 -1.73 7.82
C ASN A 35 -6.28 -1.56 6.71
N THR A 36 -5.09 -2.14 6.86
CA THR A 36 -4.06 -2.04 5.83
C THR A 36 -3.07 -3.18 5.89
N PHE A 37 -2.33 -3.36 4.80
CA PHE A 37 -1.16 -4.23 4.74
C PHE A 37 0.10 -3.38 4.48
N VAL A 38 1.18 -3.64 5.21
CA VAL A 38 2.45 -2.90 5.10
C VAL A 38 3.65 -3.85 5.13
N HIS A 39 4.74 -3.45 4.47
CA HIS A 39 6.00 -4.17 4.50
C HIS A 39 7.01 -3.45 5.40
N LEU A 40 7.69 -4.24 6.23
CA LEU A 40 8.84 -3.80 7.03
C LEU A 40 10.07 -4.56 6.54
N ARG A 41 11.03 -3.85 5.95
CA ARG A 41 12.32 -4.39 5.45
C ARG A 41 13.39 -4.24 6.52
N ILE A 42 14.03 -5.32 6.86
CA ILE A 42 15.14 -5.39 7.80
C ILE A 42 16.38 -5.79 7.01
N THR A 43 17.32 -4.85 6.85
CA THR A 43 18.65 -5.13 6.30
C THR A 43 19.57 -5.55 7.44
N ASP A 44 19.85 -4.62 8.34
CA ASP A 44 20.87 -4.79 9.38
C ASP A 44 20.31 -4.57 10.81
N ASN A 45 19.22 -3.81 10.92
CA ASN A 45 18.67 -3.40 12.21
C ASN A 45 17.44 -4.24 12.62
N LEU A 46 17.67 -5.33 13.34
CA LEU A 46 16.58 -6.16 13.90
C LEU A 46 15.69 -5.41 14.89
N SER A 47 16.18 -4.32 15.50
CA SER A 47 15.40 -3.56 16.51
C SER A 47 14.14 -2.92 15.95
N ASP A 48 14.13 -2.55 14.66
CA ASP A 48 12.96 -1.93 14.01
C ASP A 48 11.73 -2.86 14.05
N LYS A 49 11.94 -4.18 13.92
CA LYS A 49 10.85 -5.16 14.05
C LYS A 49 10.28 -5.16 15.47
N HIS A 50 11.15 -5.32 16.46
CA HIS A 50 10.74 -5.43 17.85
C HIS A 50 10.06 -4.15 18.33
N GLU A 51 10.61 -2.99 17.97
CA GLU A 51 10.04 -1.70 18.30
C GLU A 51 8.69 -1.48 17.62
N PHE A 52 8.56 -1.84 16.34
CA PHE A 52 7.28 -1.73 15.64
C PHE A 52 6.20 -2.58 16.31
N GLU A 53 6.47 -3.87 16.57
CA GLU A 53 5.51 -4.76 17.23
C GLU A 53 5.17 -4.32 18.65
N ARG A 54 6.15 -3.78 19.40
CA ARG A 54 5.93 -3.19 20.72
C ARG A 54 4.97 -2.00 20.63
N LEU A 55 5.20 -1.07 19.71
CA LEU A 55 4.34 0.09 19.50
C LEU A 55 2.93 -0.31 19.03
N LEU A 56 2.79 -1.34 18.19
CA LEU A 56 1.49 -1.89 17.80
C LEU A 56 0.73 -2.44 19.02
N LYS A 57 1.40 -3.22 19.88
CA LYS A 57 0.81 -3.79 21.11
C LYS A 57 0.39 -2.70 22.09
N LEU A 58 1.24 -1.70 22.33
CA LEU A 58 0.93 -0.55 23.20
C LEU A 58 -0.32 0.19 22.71
N ASN A 59 -0.43 0.41 21.39
CA ASN A 59 -1.60 1.05 20.79
C ASN A 59 -2.82 0.12 20.63
N LYS A 60 -2.79 -1.10 21.20
CA LYS A 60 -3.84 -2.12 21.12
C LYS A 60 -4.28 -2.43 19.68
N ILE A 61 -3.35 -2.33 18.72
CA ILE A 61 -3.58 -2.67 17.32
C ILE A 61 -3.50 -4.18 17.18
N ALA A 62 -4.55 -4.80 16.65
CA ALA A 62 -4.50 -6.20 16.27
C ALA A 62 -3.71 -6.32 14.95
N PHE A 63 -2.81 -7.29 14.86
CA PHE A 63 -2.03 -7.53 13.64
C PHE A 63 -1.71 -9.01 13.45
N ASP A 64 -1.44 -9.39 12.20
CA ASP A 64 -0.81 -10.65 11.83
C ASP A 64 0.48 -10.36 11.07
N ALA A 65 1.56 -10.98 11.50
CA ALA A 65 2.88 -10.85 10.87
C ALA A 65 3.16 -12.09 10.00
N SER A 66 3.65 -11.88 8.79
CA SER A 66 4.11 -12.97 7.93
C SER A 66 5.40 -13.58 8.48
N LYS A 67 5.74 -14.78 7.99
CA LYS A 67 7.10 -15.31 8.09
C LYS A 67 8.08 -14.34 7.40
N ALA A 68 9.33 -14.34 7.86
CA ALA A 68 10.41 -13.60 7.22
C ALA A 68 10.61 -14.11 5.78
N LYS A 69 10.79 -13.19 4.84
CA LYS A 69 11.07 -13.50 3.43
C LYS A 69 12.28 -12.69 2.99
N GLY A 70 13.24 -13.33 2.29
CA GLY A 70 14.36 -12.61 1.70
C GLY A 70 13.88 -11.58 0.67
N PHE A 71 14.57 -10.45 0.57
CA PHE A 71 14.47 -9.58 -0.61
C PHE A 71 15.84 -9.28 -1.19
N GLU A 72 15.85 -9.16 -2.51
CA GLU A 72 17.03 -8.88 -3.29
C GLU A 72 16.96 -7.48 -3.87
N GLU A 73 18.12 -6.84 -4.00
CA GLU A 73 18.24 -5.57 -4.70
C GLU A 73 19.25 -5.68 -5.83
N ILE A 74 19.03 -4.89 -6.87
CA ILE A 74 19.96 -4.78 -7.99
C ILE A 74 21.21 -4.05 -7.49
N LYS A 75 22.32 -4.78 -7.37
CA LYS A 75 23.62 -4.22 -7.01
C LYS A 75 24.28 -3.54 -8.19
N GLN A 76 24.12 -4.12 -9.38
CA GLN A 76 24.77 -3.64 -10.59
C GLN A 76 24.05 -4.12 -11.85
N ILE A 77 24.06 -3.28 -12.88
CA ILE A 77 23.70 -3.66 -14.25
C ILE A 77 24.99 -3.55 -15.08
N LYS A 78 25.45 -4.67 -15.67
CA LYS A 78 26.61 -4.71 -16.57
C LYS A 78 26.19 -5.33 -17.90
N LYS A 79 26.31 -4.58 -19.00
CA LYS A 79 25.86 -5.01 -20.34
C LYS A 79 24.42 -5.55 -20.27
N ASN A 80 24.22 -6.83 -20.56
CA ASN A 80 22.92 -7.51 -20.58
C ASN A 80 22.64 -8.33 -19.31
N ALA A 81 23.42 -8.14 -18.23
CA ALA A 81 23.28 -8.89 -16.99
C ALA A 81 22.95 -7.97 -15.81
N VAL A 82 21.99 -8.41 -14.99
CA VAL A 82 21.59 -7.77 -13.73
C VAL A 82 22.11 -8.62 -12.57
N ILE A 83 22.94 -8.04 -11.71
CA ILE A 83 23.47 -8.70 -10.53
C ILE A 83 22.54 -8.37 -9.35
N TRP A 84 21.82 -9.38 -8.90
CA TRP A 84 20.97 -9.33 -7.72
C TRP A 84 21.77 -9.75 -6.48
N LYS A 85 21.53 -9.09 -5.35
CA LYS A 85 22.09 -9.49 -4.06
C LYS A 85 20.97 -9.59 -3.05
N LEU A 86 20.97 -10.67 -2.28
CA LEU A 86 20.15 -10.77 -1.07
C LEU A 86 20.59 -9.67 -0.08
N THR A 87 19.72 -8.68 0.13
CA THR A 87 20.03 -7.47 0.90
C THR A 87 19.45 -7.52 2.30
N GLY A 88 18.41 -8.33 2.53
CA GLY A 88 17.82 -8.49 3.85
C GLY A 88 16.56 -9.33 3.82
N ILE A 89 15.76 -9.17 4.87
CA ILE A 89 14.47 -9.84 5.01
C ILE A 89 13.35 -8.81 5.12
N TRP A 90 12.14 -9.18 4.71
CA TRP A 90 10.96 -8.38 4.95
C TRP A 90 9.89 -9.19 5.67
N TYR A 91 9.07 -8.46 6.42
CA TYR A 91 7.88 -8.94 7.10
C TYR A 91 6.68 -8.18 6.57
N GLY A 92 5.64 -8.91 6.17
CA GLY A 92 4.34 -8.35 5.85
C GLY A 92 3.50 -8.28 7.12
N TYR A 93 2.81 -7.16 7.32
CA TYR A 93 1.90 -6.97 8.44
C TYR A 93 0.51 -6.61 7.95
N ASP A 94 -0.47 -7.46 8.25
CA ASP A 94 -1.87 -7.10 8.18
C ASP A 94 -2.27 -6.40 9.48
N LEU A 95 -2.66 -5.13 9.38
CA LEU A 95 -3.02 -4.27 10.50
C LEU A 95 -4.54 -4.09 10.54
N PHE A 96 -5.12 -4.38 11.71
CA PHE A 96 -6.56 -4.38 11.94
C PHE A 96 -6.96 -3.35 12.99
N ARG A 97 -8.01 -2.57 12.69
CA ARG A 97 -8.56 -1.62 13.68
C ARG A 97 -9.15 -2.30 14.91
N SER A 98 -9.56 -3.56 14.78
CA SER A 98 -10.11 -4.35 15.89
C SER A 98 -9.98 -5.84 15.66
N LYS A 99 -10.12 -6.64 16.73
CA LYS A 99 -10.24 -8.10 16.64
C LYS A 99 -11.43 -8.55 15.76
N LYS A 100 -12.49 -7.75 15.68
CA LYS A 100 -13.65 -8.03 14.79
C LYS A 100 -13.27 -7.91 13.31
N GLU A 101 -12.45 -6.93 12.97
CA GLU A 101 -11.94 -6.77 11.60
C GLU A 101 -10.97 -7.89 11.25
N LYS A 102 -10.11 -8.32 12.18
CA LYS A 102 -9.27 -9.52 11.99
C LYS A 102 -10.10 -10.77 11.65
N LYS A 103 -11.18 -11.04 12.39
CA LYS A 103 -12.10 -12.16 12.08
C LYS A 103 -12.75 -12.05 10.69
N LYS A 104 -13.01 -10.83 10.20
CA LYS A 104 -13.51 -10.64 8.83
C LYS A 104 -12.44 -10.94 7.79
N PHE A 105 -11.18 -10.61 8.09
CA PHE A 105 -10.05 -10.94 7.23
C PHE A 105 -9.83 -12.45 7.12
N GLU A 106 -9.98 -13.19 8.23
CA GLU A 106 -9.93 -14.66 8.20
C GLU A 106 -10.99 -15.25 7.25
N LYS A 107 -12.22 -14.74 7.27
CA LYS A 107 -13.27 -15.12 6.30
C LYS A 107 -12.90 -14.78 4.86
N TYR A 108 -12.26 -13.63 4.63
CA TYR A 108 -11.75 -13.26 3.31
C TYR A 108 -10.70 -14.26 2.83
N VAL A 109 -9.75 -14.67 3.68
CA VAL A 109 -8.73 -15.67 3.37
C VAL A 109 -9.38 -17.03 3.04
N GLU A 110 -10.41 -17.44 3.78
CA GLU A 110 -11.18 -18.66 3.49
C GLU A 110 -11.86 -18.61 2.11
N LEU A 111 -12.42 -17.46 1.72
CA LEU A 111 -13.03 -17.28 0.41
C LEU A 111 -12.02 -17.43 -0.72
N ILE A 112 -10.80 -16.90 -0.54
CA ILE A 112 -9.70 -17.08 -1.52
C ILE A 112 -9.35 -18.56 -1.65
N LYS A 113 -9.20 -19.28 -0.53
CA LYS A 113 -8.91 -20.72 -0.53
C LYS A 113 -9.99 -21.54 -1.23
N LYS A 114 -11.24 -21.06 -1.23
CA LYS A 114 -12.38 -21.68 -1.93
C LYS A 114 -12.55 -21.18 -3.37
N HIS A 115 -11.57 -20.45 -3.92
CA HIS A 115 -11.61 -19.86 -5.27
C HIS A 115 -12.79 -18.90 -5.52
N LYS A 116 -13.38 -18.33 -4.47
CA LYS A 116 -14.51 -17.38 -4.56
C LYS A 116 -14.01 -15.94 -4.72
N HIS A 117 -13.20 -15.70 -5.75
CA HIS A 117 -12.45 -14.44 -5.93
C HIS A 117 -13.35 -13.19 -5.93
N ALA A 118 -14.40 -13.15 -6.74
CA ALA A 118 -15.29 -11.96 -6.80
C ALA A 118 -15.92 -11.59 -5.44
N THR A 119 -16.31 -12.59 -4.64
CA THR A 119 -16.83 -12.36 -3.28
C THR A 119 -15.72 -11.90 -2.33
N ALA A 120 -14.54 -12.51 -2.44
CA ALA A 120 -13.36 -12.13 -1.66
C ALA A 120 -12.95 -10.67 -1.95
N ASP A 121 -12.89 -10.26 -3.22
CA ASP A 121 -12.51 -8.90 -3.62
C ASP A 121 -13.55 -7.86 -3.20
N THR A 122 -14.84 -8.22 -3.26
CA THR A 122 -15.91 -7.37 -2.72
C THR A 122 -15.73 -7.16 -1.21
N MET A 123 -15.36 -8.22 -0.49
CA MET A 123 -15.08 -8.15 0.94
C MET A 123 -13.81 -7.33 1.22
N ALA A 124 -12.74 -7.54 0.47
CA ALA A 124 -11.48 -6.79 0.57
C ALA A 124 -11.70 -5.30 0.32
N GLY A 125 -12.47 -4.93 -0.69
CA GLY A 125 -12.81 -3.53 -0.98
C GLY A 125 -13.48 -2.84 0.21
N LYS A 126 -14.47 -3.48 0.84
CA LYS A 126 -15.10 -2.95 2.07
C LYS A 126 -14.11 -2.90 3.24
N PHE A 127 -13.34 -3.96 3.40
CA PHE A 127 -12.37 -4.13 4.50
C PHE A 127 -11.27 -3.06 4.48
N TYR A 128 -10.72 -2.73 3.32
CA TYR A 128 -9.68 -1.71 3.17
C TYR A 128 -10.22 -0.29 2.97
N GLY A 129 -11.55 -0.11 2.89
CA GLY A 129 -12.22 1.17 2.74
C GLY A 129 -12.19 1.74 1.31
N TYR A 130 -12.13 0.87 0.30
CA TYR A 130 -12.12 1.27 -1.10
C TYR A 130 -13.52 1.62 -1.61
N PRO A 131 -13.65 2.63 -2.51
CA PRO A 131 -14.93 2.96 -3.10
C PRO A 131 -15.52 1.77 -3.88
N SER A 132 -16.81 1.50 -3.68
CA SER A 132 -17.50 0.37 -4.30
C SER A 132 -17.44 0.38 -5.84
N CYS A 133 -17.40 1.55 -6.47
CA CYS A 133 -17.21 1.66 -7.93
C CYS A 133 -15.83 1.17 -8.38
N CYS A 134 -14.78 1.41 -7.59
CA CYS A 134 -13.42 0.97 -7.89
C CYS A 134 -13.32 -0.55 -7.70
N THR A 135 -13.89 -1.09 -6.61
CA THR A 135 -13.95 -2.53 -6.38
C THR A 135 -14.72 -3.27 -7.47
N LYS A 136 -15.89 -2.75 -7.88
CA LYS A 136 -16.66 -3.33 -8.99
C LYS A 136 -15.88 -3.35 -10.29
N LYS A 137 -15.21 -2.25 -10.65
CA LYS A 137 -14.40 -2.18 -11.87
C LYS A 137 -13.22 -3.16 -11.81
N PHE A 138 -12.55 -3.26 -10.66
CA PHE A 138 -11.45 -4.21 -10.44
C PHE A 138 -11.92 -5.66 -10.67
N ILE A 139 -13.05 -6.05 -10.08
CA ILE A 139 -13.63 -7.40 -10.26
C ILE A 139 -14.00 -7.66 -11.73
N GLN A 140 -14.56 -6.67 -12.43
CA GLN A 140 -14.86 -6.81 -13.87
C GLN A 140 -13.60 -6.99 -14.71
N GLU A 141 -12.51 -6.30 -14.35
CA GLU A 141 -11.23 -6.37 -15.06
C GLU A 141 -10.40 -7.60 -14.70
N HIS A 142 -10.88 -8.50 -13.82
CA HIS A 142 -10.26 -9.81 -13.66
C HIS A 142 -10.40 -10.69 -14.91
N ASP A 143 -11.41 -10.44 -15.75
CA ASP A 143 -11.55 -11.09 -17.04
C ASP A 143 -10.64 -10.41 -18.08
N PRO A 144 -9.62 -11.11 -18.62
CA PRO A 144 -8.75 -10.55 -19.65
C PRO A 144 -9.51 -10.09 -20.91
N ASN A 145 -10.65 -10.72 -21.22
CA ASN A 145 -11.48 -10.33 -22.37
C ASN A 145 -12.13 -8.96 -22.16
N VAL A 146 -12.47 -8.62 -20.91
CA VAL A 146 -12.99 -7.28 -20.57
C VAL A 146 -11.88 -6.25 -20.73
N ILE A 147 -10.65 -6.56 -20.33
CA ILE A 147 -9.52 -5.65 -20.50
C ILE A 147 -9.23 -5.43 -21.99
N SER A 148 -9.07 -6.50 -22.78
CA SER A 148 -8.69 -6.42 -24.19
C SER A 148 -9.72 -5.70 -25.05
N LYS A 149 -11.02 -5.86 -24.76
CA LYS A 149 -12.10 -5.14 -25.44
C LYS A 149 -12.13 -3.64 -25.13
N ASN A 150 -11.73 -3.24 -23.92
CA ASN A 150 -11.85 -1.86 -23.44
C ASN A 150 -10.56 -1.04 -23.57
N TYR A 151 -9.40 -1.70 -23.65
CA TYR A 151 -8.10 -1.05 -23.60
C TYR A 151 -7.15 -1.62 -24.65
N THR A 152 -6.50 -0.72 -25.40
CA THR A 152 -5.18 -1.03 -25.95
C THR A 152 -4.15 -1.03 -24.82
N CYS A 153 -3.02 -1.70 -25.02
CA CYS A 153 -1.89 -1.68 -24.08
C CYS A 153 -1.53 -0.24 -23.66
N TYR A 154 -1.37 0.66 -24.63
CA TYR A 154 -1.11 2.08 -24.38
C TYR A 154 -2.20 2.75 -23.52
N ARG A 155 -3.49 2.56 -23.85
CA ARG A 155 -4.59 3.17 -23.08
C ARG A 155 -4.67 2.64 -21.65
N TYR A 156 -4.35 1.37 -21.43
CA TYR A 156 -4.30 0.77 -20.11
C TYR A 156 -3.22 1.41 -19.24
N TYR A 157 -1.98 1.50 -19.73
CA TYR A 157 -0.87 2.11 -19.00
C TYR A 157 -1.04 3.63 -18.84
N LYS A 158 -1.56 4.32 -19.85
CA LYS A 158 -1.89 5.75 -19.74
C LYS A 158 -2.91 5.97 -18.61
N ARG A 159 -3.94 5.14 -18.51
CA ARG A 159 -4.93 5.22 -17.43
C ARG A 159 -4.31 4.98 -16.06
N LEU A 160 -3.41 4.00 -15.92
CA LEU A 160 -2.67 3.76 -14.68
C LEU A 160 -1.87 5.01 -14.29
N HIS A 161 -1.08 5.55 -15.21
CA HIS A 161 -0.27 6.74 -15.00
C HIS A 161 -1.11 7.97 -14.62
N ASP A 162 -2.20 8.23 -15.36
CA ASP A 162 -3.11 9.34 -15.09
C ASP A 162 -3.77 9.21 -13.70
N SER A 163 -4.15 8.00 -13.30
CA SER A 163 -4.71 7.71 -11.98
C SER A 163 -3.68 7.93 -10.87
N ASP A 164 -2.46 7.43 -11.02
CA ASP A 164 -1.39 7.60 -10.02
C ASP A 164 -1.05 9.07 -9.82
N ARG A 165 -1.00 9.84 -10.91
CA ARG A 165 -0.79 11.30 -10.86
C ARG A 165 -1.96 12.04 -10.21
N ALA A 166 -3.20 11.64 -10.50
CA ALA A 166 -4.39 12.27 -9.95
C ALA A 166 -4.61 11.95 -8.47
N PHE A 167 -4.18 10.76 -8.02
CA PHE A 167 -4.50 10.23 -6.69
C PHE A 167 -3.27 9.66 -5.95
N PRO A 168 -2.24 10.48 -5.68
CA PRO A 168 -0.95 10.01 -5.16
C PRO A 168 -1.00 9.40 -3.75
N PHE A 169 -2.07 9.66 -2.98
CA PHE A 169 -2.26 9.12 -1.63
C PHE A 169 -3.10 7.84 -1.61
N ILE A 170 -3.49 7.32 -2.77
CA ILE A 170 -4.35 6.16 -2.91
C ILE A 170 -3.53 4.93 -3.30
N SER A 171 -3.86 3.78 -2.71
CA SER A 171 -3.17 2.51 -2.98
C SER A 171 -4.01 1.49 -3.77
N HIS A 172 -5.29 1.77 -4.00
CA HIS A 172 -6.15 0.93 -4.86
C HIS A 172 -6.23 1.54 -6.26
N MET A 173 -6.45 0.72 -7.28
CA MET A 173 -6.66 1.23 -8.64
C MET A 173 -8.04 1.94 -8.74
N PRO A 174 -8.09 3.24 -9.03
CA PRO A 174 -9.35 3.95 -9.21
C PRO A 174 -10.06 3.52 -10.50
N CYS A 175 -11.38 3.44 -10.50
CA CYS A 175 -12.14 3.06 -11.71
C CYS A 175 -11.99 4.05 -12.88
N SER A 176 -11.56 5.28 -12.61
CA SER A 176 -11.15 6.27 -13.62
C SER A 176 -10.26 7.35 -13.00
N PRO A 177 -9.45 8.08 -13.81
CA PRO A 177 -8.67 9.23 -13.36
C PRO A 177 -9.52 10.40 -12.84
N LYS A 178 -10.85 10.35 -13.03
CA LYS A 178 -11.81 11.38 -12.59
C LYS A 178 -12.82 10.84 -11.54
N CYS A 179 -12.51 9.71 -10.89
CA CYS A 179 -13.43 9.08 -9.95
C CYS A 179 -13.71 9.97 -8.73
N ARG A 180 -14.92 10.55 -8.66
CA ARG A 180 -15.34 11.47 -7.59
C ARG A 180 -15.14 10.90 -6.18
N LYS A 181 -15.46 9.62 -5.96
CA LYS A 181 -15.29 8.96 -4.65
C LYS A 181 -13.81 8.84 -4.27
N THR A 182 -12.95 8.51 -5.22
CA THR A 182 -11.50 8.49 -5.00
C THR A 182 -10.93 9.88 -4.80
N THR A 183 -11.41 10.90 -5.53
CA THR A 183 -11.03 12.30 -5.32
C THR A 183 -11.30 12.74 -3.88
N ALA A 184 -12.49 12.45 -3.36
CA ALA A 184 -12.85 12.76 -1.97
C ALA A 184 -11.94 12.03 -0.98
N LEU A 185 -11.67 10.74 -1.21
CA LEU A 185 -10.79 9.95 -0.36
C LEU A 185 -9.33 10.46 -0.38
N ASN A 186 -8.82 10.81 -1.57
CA ASN A 186 -7.48 11.35 -1.76
C ASN A 186 -7.31 12.69 -1.01
N LYS A 187 -8.30 13.60 -1.13
CA LYS A 187 -8.33 14.85 -0.37
C LYS A 187 -8.33 14.60 1.14
N LYS A 188 -9.16 13.66 1.61
CA LYS A 188 -9.20 13.26 3.04
C LYS A 188 -7.82 12.76 3.51
N TYR A 189 -7.19 11.87 2.75
CA TYR A 189 -5.88 11.31 3.11
C TYR A 189 -4.79 12.37 3.09
N SER A 190 -4.77 13.24 2.09
CA SER A 190 -3.87 14.39 2.02
C SER A 190 -3.96 15.27 3.27
N LEU A 191 -5.19 15.64 3.67
CA LEU A 191 -5.43 16.48 4.84
C LEU A 191 -5.00 15.81 6.16
N VAL A 192 -5.24 14.50 6.28
CA VAL A 192 -4.82 13.76 7.47
C VAL A 192 -3.30 13.69 7.54
N LEU A 193 -2.62 13.39 6.44
CA LEU A 193 -1.16 13.32 6.39
C LEU A 193 -0.50 14.66 6.70
N SER A 194 -1.01 15.75 6.12
CA SER A 194 -0.46 17.09 6.36
C SER A 194 -0.55 17.50 7.84
N LYS A 195 -1.54 16.99 8.58
CA LYS A 195 -1.71 17.25 10.01
C LYS A 195 -0.93 16.29 10.91
N THR A 196 -0.94 15.00 10.58
CA THR A 196 -0.42 13.93 11.46
C THR A 196 1.04 13.62 11.23
N ALA A 197 1.54 13.79 10.01
CA ALA A 197 2.90 13.49 9.60
C ALA A 197 3.42 14.56 8.63
N PRO A 198 3.53 15.84 9.06
CA PRO A 198 3.81 16.97 8.18
C PRO A 198 5.17 16.86 7.48
N LYS A 199 6.16 16.23 8.13
CA LYS A 199 7.50 16.03 7.54
C LYS A 199 7.42 15.01 6.41
N PHE A 200 6.82 13.84 6.65
CA PHE A 200 6.58 12.85 5.61
C PHE A 200 5.70 13.41 4.48
N TYR A 201 4.62 14.14 4.79
CA TYR A 201 3.75 14.75 3.78
C TYR A 201 4.51 15.67 2.82
N LYS A 202 5.35 16.57 3.37
CA LYS A 202 6.20 17.45 2.55
C LYS A 202 7.16 16.65 1.67
N GLN A 203 7.76 15.56 2.16
CA GLN A 203 8.66 14.72 1.37
C GLN A 203 7.92 13.91 0.30
N TYR A 204 6.77 13.34 0.65
CA TYR A 204 5.98 12.47 -0.22
C TYR A 204 5.28 13.26 -1.34
N SER A 205 4.83 14.48 -1.05
CA SER A 205 4.16 15.36 -2.02
C SER A 205 5.11 16.13 -2.94
N LYS A 206 6.43 16.08 -2.70
CA LYS A 206 7.42 16.69 -3.61
C LYS A 206 7.26 16.09 -5.00
N ARG A 207 7.17 16.96 -6.00
CA ARG A 207 7.18 16.57 -7.41
C ARG A 207 8.45 15.75 -7.67
N ARG A 208 8.27 14.49 -8.06
CA ARG A 208 9.38 13.65 -8.51
C ARG A 208 9.57 13.90 -10.00
N SER A 209 10.70 14.48 -10.36
CA SER A 209 11.17 14.55 -11.74
C SER A 209 12.10 13.38 -11.97
N TYR A 210 11.75 12.52 -12.93
CA TYR A 210 12.64 11.48 -13.42
C TYR A 210 13.08 11.91 -14.81
N SER A 211 14.39 12.09 -15.01
CA SER A 211 14.97 12.19 -16.35
C SER A 211 15.39 10.78 -16.75
N VAL A 212 14.81 10.28 -17.83
CA VAL A 212 15.23 9.03 -18.45
C VAL A 212 15.71 9.38 -19.84
N PRO A 213 16.95 9.04 -20.23
CA PRO A 213 17.36 9.15 -21.63
C PRO A 213 16.49 8.18 -22.43
N VAL A 214 15.61 8.73 -23.27
CA VAL A 214 14.83 7.93 -24.21
C VAL A 214 15.77 7.59 -25.35
N ILE A 215 16.27 6.35 -25.38
CA ILE A 215 16.94 5.81 -26.56
C ILE A 215 15.80 5.38 -27.50
N VAL A 216 15.68 6.09 -28.61
CA VAL A 216 14.79 5.72 -29.71
C VAL A 216 15.69 4.98 -30.71
N ASP A 217 15.47 3.67 -30.86
CA ASP A 217 16.03 2.89 -31.98
C ASP A 217 15.25 3.16 -33.26
#